data_AF-A0A662VK08-F1
#
_entry.id   AF-A0A662VK08-F1
#
_cell.length_a   1.000
_cell.length_b   1.000
_cell.length_c   1.000
_cell.angle_alpha   90.00
_cell.angle_beta   90.00
_cell.angle_gamma   90.00
#
_symmetry.space_group_name_H-M   'P 1'
#
loop_
_entity.id
_entity.type
_entity.pdbx_description
1 polymer ?
#
loop_
_entity_poly.entity_id
_entity_poly.type
_entity_poly.pdbx_seq_one_letter_code
_entity_poly.pdbx_strand_id
1 'polypeptide(L)'
;STVFSWDSVRDEHVMIGTSKALEEIRKQRGWSGKELREELEMRQTILEYMAEYNIRNFRDVSNIIHAYQTDPDKAMNLIGLKEWM
;
A
#
# COMPACT_ATOMS: atom_id res chain seq x y z
N SER A 1 4.97 9.10 -17.27
CA SER A 1 3.76 9.93 -17.20
C SER A 1 3.57 10.35 -15.75
N THR A 2 3.05 11.54 -15.52
CA THR A 2 2.66 11.99 -14.17
C THR A 2 1.46 11.17 -13.70
N VAL A 3 1.54 10.59 -12.50
CA VAL A 3 0.50 9.70 -11.95
C VAL A 3 -0.34 10.44 -10.92
N PHE A 4 0.28 11.27 -10.09
CA PHE A 4 -0.38 12.07 -9.06
C PHE A 4 -0.04 13.56 -9.22
N SER A 5 -0.97 14.42 -8.83
CA SER A 5 -0.78 15.88 -8.69
C SER A 5 -1.27 16.34 -7.33
N TRP A 6 -0.70 17.42 -6.80
CA TRP A 6 -1.21 18.07 -5.59
C TRP A 6 -2.30 19.08 -5.97
N ASP A 7 -3.45 18.98 -5.32
CA ASP A 7 -4.50 20.00 -5.29
C ASP A 7 -4.28 20.88 -4.05
N SER A 8 -3.74 22.08 -4.25
CA SER A 8 -3.38 22.98 -3.15
C SER A 8 -4.59 23.60 -2.44
N VAL A 9 -5.77 23.59 -3.07
CA VAL A 9 -6.99 24.14 -2.45
C VAL A 9 -7.55 23.16 -1.43
N ARG A 10 -7.45 21.86 -1.71
CA ARG A 10 -7.94 20.78 -0.84
C ARG A 10 -6.86 20.20 0.08
N ASP A 11 -5.60 20.50 -0.20
CA ASP A 11 -4.43 19.86 0.40
C ASP A 11 -4.42 18.33 0.20
N GLU A 12 -4.69 17.91 -1.03
CA GLU A 12 -4.85 16.49 -1.39
C GLU A 12 -3.95 16.10 -2.56
N HIS A 13 -3.50 14.85 -2.56
CA HIS A 13 -2.84 14.25 -3.73
C HIS A 13 -3.87 13.46 -4.56
N VAL A 14 -4.15 13.94 -5.76
CA VAL A 14 -5.12 13.33 -6.68
C VAL A 14 -4.42 12.48 -7.75
N MET A 15 -4.95 11.29 -8.02
CA MET A 15 -4.49 10.45 -9.13
C MET A 15 -5.03 11.02 -10.45
N ILE A 16 -4.13 11.39 -11.37
CA ILE A 16 -4.46 12.05 -12.64
C ILE A 16 -4.04 11.24 -13.87
N GLY A 17 -3.41 10.09 -13.68
CA GLY A 17 -2.89 9.31 -14.78
C GLY A 17 -2.63 7.85 -14.44
N THR A 18 -2.32 7.06 -15.47
CA THR A 18 -1.96 5.65 -15.32
C THR A 18 -0.48 5.50 -14.98
N SER A 19 -0.20 4.52 -14.11
CA SER A 19 1.17 4.19 -13.72
C SER A 19 1.76 3.13 -14.65
N LYS A 20 2.77 3.53 -15.45
CA LYS A 20 3.54 2.58 -16.26
C LYS A 20 4.28 1.55 -15.41
N ALA A 21 4.82 1.97 -14.27
CA ALA A 21 5.54 1.10 -13.35
C ALA A 21 4.63 -0.01 -12.78
N LEU A 22 3.39 0.33 -12.40
CA LEU A 22 2.44 -0.68 -11.92
C LEU A 22 2.06 -1.67 -13.03
N GLU A 23 1.90 -1.20 -14.27
CA GLU A 23 1.60 -2.08 -15.40
C GLU A 23 2.79 -3.02 -15.73
N GLU A 24 4.02 -2.54 -15.59
CA GLU A 24 5.22 -3.38 -15.72
C GLU A 24 5.31 -4.42 -14.62
N ILE A 25 5.09 -4.05 -13.35
CA ILE A 25 5.06 -4.97 -12.21
C ILE A 25 3.97 -6.03 -12.41
N ARG A 26 2.77 -5.62 -12.81
CA ARG A 26 1.66 -6.52 -13.08
C ARG A 26 2.02 -7.55 -14.14
N LYS A 27 2.62 -7.11 -15.25
CA LYS A 27 3.08 -8.01 -16.33
C LYS A 27 4.19 -8.94 -15.87
N GLN A 28 5.20 -8.42 -15.17
CA GLN A 28 6.34 -9.21 -14.68
C GLN A 28 5.91 -10.31 -13.70
N ARG A 29 4.90 -10.04 -12.87
CA ARG A 29 4.36 -10.98 -11.89
C ARG A 29 3.25 -11.88 -12.44
N GLY A 30 2.82 -11.67 -13.69
CA GLY A 30 1.70 -12.39 -14.28
C GLY A 30 0.35 -12.10 -13.62
N TRP A 31 0.24 -10.98 -12.90
CA TRP A 31 -0.96 -10.62 -12.17
C TRP A 31 -2.10 -10.15 -13.09
N SER A 32 -3.30 -10.52 -12.74
CA SER A 32 -4.52 -9.87 -13.19
C SER A 32 -4.59 -8.43 -12.66
N GLY A 33 -5.47 -7.62 -13.26
CA GLY A 33 -5.73 -6.28 -12.73
C GLY A 33 -6.35 -6.31 -11.32
N LYS A 34 -7.01 -7.41 -10.94
CA LYS A 34 -7.60 -7.59 -9.62
C LYS A 34 -6.50 -7.80 -8.56
N GLU A 35 -5.58 -8.73 -8.81
CA GLU A 35 -4.45 -9.01 -7.90
C GLU A 35 -3.57 -7.77 -7.67
N LEU A 36 -3.32 -6.97 -8.71
CA LEU A 36 -2.59 -5.71 -8.56
C LEU A 36 -3.30 -4.73 -7.61
N ARG A 37 -4.63 -4.62 -7.71
CA ARG A 37 -5.42 -3.74 -6.85
C ARG A 37 -5.43 -4.25 -5.42
N GLU A 38 -5.68 -5.54 -5.23
CA GLU A 38 -5.67 -6.17 -3.90
C GLU A 38 -4.32 -5.95 -3.20
N GLU A 39 -3.20 -6.13 -3.90
CA GLU A 39 -1.87 -5.87 -3.33
C GLU A 39 -1.64 -4.39 -2.96
N LEU A 40 -2.14 -3.45 -3.76
CA LEU A 40 -2.04 -2.02 -3.46
C LEU A 40 -2.91 -1.65 -2.26
N GLU A 41 -4.13 -2.18 -2.18
CA GLU A 41 -5.05 -1.99 -1.07
C GLU A 41 -4.45 -2.53 0.23
N MET A 42 -3.92 -3.76 0.25
CA MET A 42 -3.27 -4.33 1.44
C MET A 42 -2.10 -3.48 1.92
N ARG A 43 -1.24 -3.01 1.00
CA ARG A 43 -0.11 -2.14 1.34
C ARG A 43 -0.57 -0.79 1.88
N GLN A 44 -1.62 -0.21 1.29
CA GLN A 44 -2.21 1.04 1.77
C GLN A 44 -2.73 0.87 3.20
N THR A 45 -3.50 -0.18 3.47
CA THR A 45 -4.04 -0.47 4.80
C THR A 45 -2.95 -0.57 5.87
N ILE A 46 -1.80 -1.17 5.56
CA ILE A 46 -0.67 -1.25 6.50
C ILE A 46 -0.05 0.12 6.79
N LEU A 47 0.07 0.97 5.76
CA LEU A 47 0.57 2.33 5.94
C LEU A 47 -0.41 3.18 6.76
N GLU A 48 -1.71 3.03 6.50
CA GLU A 48 -2.78 3.70 7.26
C GLU A 48 -2.80 3.26 8.72
N TYR A 49 -2.68 1.96 8.98
CA TYR A 49 -2.53 1.42 10.34
C TYR A 49 -1.33 2.05 11.07
N MET A 50 -0.15 2.11 10.43
CA MET A 50 1.01 2.75 11.06
C MET A 50 0.76 4.24 11.36
N ALA A 51 0.06 4.95 10.47
CA ALA A 51 -0.28 6.35 10.67
C ALA A 51 -1.29 6.56 11.81
N GLU A 52 -2.35 5.75 11.86
CA GLU A 52 -3.41 5.80 12.87
C GLU A 52 -2.87 5.52 14.28
N TYR A 53 -2.03 4.49 14.43
CA TYR A 53 -1.43 4.12 15.71
C TYR A 53 -0.13 4.87 16.02
N ASN A 54 0.19 5.93 15.27
CA ASN A 54 1.35 6.80 15.49
C ASN A 54 2.70 6.04 15.51
N ILE A 55 2.84 4.99 14.69
CA ILE A 55 4.08 4.25 14.50
C ILE A 55 4.98 5.03 13.55
N ARG A 56 5.84 5.88 14.11
CA ARG A 56 6.71 6.80 13.35
C ARG A 56 8.20 6.52 13.50
N ASN A 57 8.60 5.67 14.45
CA ASN A 57 9.99 5.31 14.63
C ASN A 57 10.46 4.47 13.44
N PHE A 58 11.59 4.85 12.85
CA PHE A 58 12.17 4.17 11.69
C PHE A 58 12.28 2.66 11.87
N ARG A 59 12.76 2.19 13.04
CA ARG A 59 12.94 0.75 13.29
C ARG A 59 11.61 0.00 13.28
N ASP A 60 10.59 0.58 13.90
CA ASP A 60 9.28 -0.05 14.00
C ASP A 60 8.57 -0.10 12.64
N VAL A 61 8.63 1.01 11.88
CA VAL A 61 8.13 1.07 10.50
C VAL A 61 8.82 0.04 9.62
N SER A 62 10.16 -0.02 9.66
CA SER A 62 10.92 -1.01 8.88
C SER A 62 10.54 -2.44 9.24
N ASN A 63 10.37 -2.75 10.53
CA ASN A 63 9.98 -4.08 10.98
C ASN A 63 8.60 -4.49 10.44
N ILE A 64 7.63 -3.58 10.43
CA ILE A 64 6.28 -3.87 9.88
C ILE A 64 6.35 -4.10 8.37
N ILE A 65 7.08 -3.26 7.63
CA ILE A 65 7.26 -3.43 6.19
C ILE A 65 7.94 -4.77 5.87
N HIS A 66 8.99 -5.14 6.62
CA HIS A 66 9.67 -6.42 6.44
C HIS A 66 8.78 -7.61 6.80
N ALA A 67 7.97 -7.50 7.85
CA ALA A 67 7.01 -8.54 8.21
C ALA A 67 6.02 -8.78 7.06
N TYR A 68 5.44 -7.72 6.50
CA TYR A 68 4.53 -7.83 5.36
C TYR A 68 5.20 -8.42 4.12
N GLN A 69 6.42 -7.98 3.79
CA GLN A 69 7.16 -8.53 2.65
C GLN A 69 7.50 -10.02 2.80
N THR A 70 7.63 -10.50 4.04
CA THR A 70 7.96 -11.90 4.33
C THR A 70 6.73 -12.79 4.29
N ASP A 71 5.63 -12.35 4.93
CA ASP A 71 4.39 -13.10 5.03
C ASP A 71 3.21 -12.10 5.16
N PRO A 72 2.61 -11.69 4.03
CA PRO A 72 1.52 -10.73 4.00
C PRO A 72 0.33 -11.16 4.86
N ASP A 73 -0.08 -12.43 4.74
CA ASP A 73 -1.24 -12.97 5.46
C ASP A 73 -1.03 -12.89 6.96
N LYS A 74 0.15 -13.30 7.44
CA LYS A 74 0.49 -13.22 8.86
C LYS A 74 0.58 -11.77 9.34
N ALA A 75 1.17 -10.88 8.55
CA ALA A 75 1.27 -9.46 8.90
C ALA A 75 -0.12 -8.83 9.03
N MET A 76 -1.03 -9.09 8.07
CA MET A 76 -2.41 -8.62 8.09
C MET A 76 -3.23 -9.19 9.26
N ASN A 77 -2.98 -10.45 9.65
CA ASN A 77 -3.63 -11.04 10.83
C ASN A 77 -3.14 -10.41 12.14
N LEU A 78 -1.84 -10.12 12.25
CA LEU A 78 -1.24 -9.55 13.47
C LEU A 78 -1.74 -8.13 13.78
N ILE A 79 -2.05 -7.36 12.74
CA ILE A 79 -2.62 -6.01 12.88
C ILE A 79 -4.15 -6.05 13.09
N GLY A 80 -4.77 -7.23 13.18
CA GLY A 80 -6.19 -7.40 13.48
C GLY A 80 -7.14 -7.04 12.33
N LEU A 81 -6.63 -6.89 11.10
CA LEU A 81 -7.40 -6.36 9.97
C LEU A 81 -8.11 -7.43 9.14
N LYS A 82 -8.00 -8.72 9.52
CA LYS A 82 -8.69 -9.82 8.83
C LYS A 82 -10.21 -9.81 9.02
N GLU A 83 -10.72 -9.13 10.05
CA GLU A 83 -12.17 -9.03 10.32
C GLU A 83 -12.85 -7.85 9.60
N TRP A 84 -12.07 -6.96 8.98
CA TRP A 84 -12.54 -5.76 8.27
C TRP A 84 -12.61 -5.92 6.74
N MET A 85 -12.22 -7.08 6.22
CA MET A 85 -12.25 -7.46 4.80
C MET A 85 -13.19 -8.63 4.58
#